data_AF-A0A9D2SGT2-F1
#
_entry.id   AF-A0A9D2SGT2-F1
#
_cell.length_a   1.000
_cell.length_b   1.000
_cell.length_c   1.000
_cell.angle_alpha   90.00
_cell.angle_beta   90.00
_cell.angle_gamma   90.00
#
_symmetry.space_group_name_H-M   'P 1'
#
loop_
_entity.id
_entity.type
_entity.pdbx_description
1 polymer ?
#
loop_
_entity_poly.entity_id
_entity_poly.type
_entity_poly.pdbx_seq_one_letter_code
_entity_poly.pdbx_strand_id
1 'polypeptide(L)' 'MKHLTKKEIEALSENEEVQNRIFDFLAMDGREFFREVCSHLTPEELEEYLEENPDERVYMKERPVK' A
#
# COMPACT_ATOMS: atom_id res chain seq x y z
N MET A 1 -2.52 -13.28 -15.47
CA MET A 1 -3.04 -11.92 -15.20
C MET A 1 -3.18 -11.20 -16.55
N LYS A 2 -4.21 -10.38 -16.75
CA LYS A 2 -4.30 -9.54 -17.96
C LYS A 2 -3.46 -8.29 -17.74
N HIS A 3 -2.57 -7.99 -18.68
CA HIS A 3 -1.78 -6.76 -18.67
C HIS A 3 -2.54 -5.67 -19.42
N LEU A 4 -2.49 -4.45 -18.92
CA LEU A 4 -3.07 -3.28 -19.59
C LEU A 4 -2.25 -2.95 -20.84
N THR A 5 -2.95 -2.62 -21.92
CA THR A 5 -2.35 -2.04 -23.12
C THR A 5 -1.95 -0.59 -22.88
N LYS A 6 -1.04 -0.07 -23.71
CA LYS A 6 -0.63 1.35 -23.62
C LYS A 6 -1.82 2.32 -23.67
N LYS A 7 -2.82 2.05 -24.52
CA LYS A 7 -4.03 2.88 -24.66
C LYS A 7 -4.88 2.86 -23.39
N GLU A 8 -4.99 1.72 -22.73
CA GLU A 8 -5.73 1.61 -21.46
C GLU A 8 -4.99 2.34 -20.34
N ILE A 9 -3.66 2.30 -20.31
CA ILE A 9 -2.85 3.08 -19.36
C ILE A 9 -3.03 4.58 -19.59
N GLU A 10 -3.00 5.05 -20.85
CA GLU A 10 -3.25 6.45 -21.21
C GLU A 10 -4.65 6.88 -20.76
N ALA A 11 -5.68 6.07 -21.02
CA ALA A 11 -7.05 6.36 -20.57
C ALA A 11 -7.18 6.42 -19.04
N LEU A 12 -6.50 5.54 -18.31
CA LEU A 12 -6.46 5.59 -16.83
C LEU A 12 -5.71 6.81 -16.33
N SER A 13 -4.68 7.25 -17.04
CA SER A 13 -3.90 8.44 -16.67
C SER A 13 -4.70 9.73 -16.79
N GLU A 14 -5.75 9.77 -17.61
CA GLU A 14 -6.65 10.92 -17.76
C GLU A 14 -7.81 10.90 -16.75
N ASN A 15 -7.98 9.82 -15.98
CA ASN A 15 -9.05 9.69 -15.01
C ASN A 15 -8.69 10.40 -13.69
N GLU A 16 -9.45 11.42 -13.31
CA GLU A 16 -9.23 12.21 -12.08
C GLU A 16 -9.23 11.37 -10.80
N GLU A 17 -10.09 10.36 -10.69
CA GLU A 17 -10.13 9.46 -9.53
C GLU A 17 -8.83 8.66 -9.42
N VAL A 18 -8.33 8.15 -10.55
CA VAL A 18 -7.06 7.42 -10.61
C VAL A 18 -5.90 8.32 -10.25
N GLN A 19 -5.88 9.55 -10.79
CA GLN A 19 -4.86 10.54 -10.46
C GLN A 19 -4.87 10.87 -8.96
N ASN A 20 -6.04 11.16 -8.38
CA ASN A 20 -6.18 11.46 -6.96
C ASN A 20 -5.68 10.30 -6.09
N ARG A 21 -6.04 9.06 -6.42
CA ARG A 21 -5.55 7.88 -5.69
C ARG A 21 -4.03 7.72 -5.79
N ILE A 22 -3.43 8.03 -6.93
CA ILE A 22 -1.97 8.02 -7.10
C ILE A 22 -1.34 9.15 -6.26
N PHE A 23 -1.94 10.34 -6.24
CA PHE A 23 -1.47 11.45 -5.41
C PHE A 23 -1.54 11.11 -3.92
N ASP A 24 -2.65 10.57 -3.46
CA ASP A 24 -2.84 10.13 -2.06
C ASP A 24 -1.80 9.06 -1.70
N PHE A 25 -1.56 8.11 -2.60
CA PHE A 25 -0.53 7.08 -2.41
C PHE A 25 0.89 7.67 -2.33
N LEU A 26 1.23 8.62 -3.20
CA LEU A 26 2.54 9.29 -3.18
C LEU A 26 2.73 10.20 -1.96
N ALA A 27 1.64 10.74 -1.42
CA ALA A 27 1.66 11.57 -0.22
C ALA A 27 1.67 10.76 1.08
N MET A 28 1.33 9.47 1.02
CA MET A 28 1.26 8.56 2.16
C MET A 28 2.66 8.33 2.74
N ASP A 29 2.80 8.51 4.06
CA ASP A 29 4.05 8.20 4.73
C ASP A 29 4.22 6.67 4.94
N GLY A 30 5.45 6.24 5.24
CA GLY A 30 5.75 4.80 5.42
C GLY A 30 4.95 4.14 6.54
N ARG A 31 4.51 4.90 7.55
CA ARG A 31 3.68 4.38 8.66
C ARG A 31 2.25 4.16 8.19
N GLU A 32 1.68 5.11 7.47
CA GLU A 32 0.33 5.00 6.91
C GLU A 32 0.24 3.88 5.87
N PHE A 33 1.26 3.76 5.01
CA PHE A 33 1.38 2.65 4.08
C PHE A 33 1.44 1.31 4.82
N PHE A 34 2.30 1.18 5.82
CA PHE A 34 2.40 -0.04 6.63
C PHE A 34 1.07 -0.40 7.32
N ARG A 35 0.33 0.60 7.84
CA ARG A 35 -0.98 0.39 8.46
C ARG A 35 -2.01 -0.12 7.46
N GLU A 36 -2.02 0.42 6.24
CA GLU A 36 -2.91 -0.02 5.17
C GLU A 36 -2.60 -1.47 4.80
N VAL A 37 -1.32 -1.81 4.56
CA VAL A 37 -0.88 -3.19 4.28
C VAL A 37 -1.32 -4.14 5.38
N CYS A 38 -1.03 -3.80 6.65
CA CYS A 38 -1.44 -4.60 7.81
C CYS A 38 -2.96 -4.84 7.89
N SER A 39 -3.79 -3.96 7.36
CA SER A 39 -5.25 -4.11 7.42
C SER A 39 -5.78 -5.23 6.53
N HIS A 40 -5.02 -5.63 5.50
CA HIS A 40 -5.37 -6.67 4.55
C HIS A 40 -4.71 -8.02 4.85
N LEU A 41 -3.78 -8.07 5.81
CA LEU A 41 -3.03 -9.29 6.16
C LEU A 41 -3.57 -9.97 7.41
N THR A 42 -3.58 -11.29 7.39
CA THR A 42 -3.72 -12.10 8.60
C THR A 42 -2.46 -11.99 9.47
N PRO A 43 -2.50 -12.40 10.75
CA PRO A 43 -1.31 -12.39 11.61
C PRO A 43 -0.14 -13.21 11.07
N GLU A 44 -0.41 -14.32 10.36
CA GLU A 44 0.62 -15.18 9.75
C GLU A 44 1.27 -14.47 8.55
N GLU A 45 0.46 -13.95 7.63
CA GLU A 45 0.95 -13.20 6.46
C GLU A 45 1.68 -11.91 6.85
N LEU A 46 1.29 -11.28 7.96
CA LEU A 46 2.00 -10.12 8.49
C LEU A 46 3.40 -10.50 9.01
N GLU A 47 3.58 -11.66 9.63
CA GLU A 47 4.90 -12.10 10.07
C GLU A 47 5.80 -12.38 8.86
N GLU A 48 5.28 -13.07 7.83
CA GLU A 48 5.99 -13.28 6.55
C GLU A 48 6.39 -11.94 5.90
N TYR A 49 5.46 -10.98 5.83
CA TYR A 49 5.74 -9.64 5.32
C TYR A 49 6.87 -8.94 6.10
N LEU A 50 6.90 -9.07 7.42
CA LEU A 50 7.92 -8.47 8.29
C LEU A 50 9.25 -9.25 8.31
N GLU A 51 9.28 -10.50 7.83
CA GLU A 51 10.51 -11.22 7.53
C GLU A 51 11.15 -10.67 6.25
N GLU A 52 10.35 -10.34 5.23
CA GLU A 52 10.83 -9.71 4.00
C GLU A 52 11.17 -8.22 4.18
N ASN A 53 10.48 -7.53 5.10
CA ASN A 53 10.63 -6.09 5.37
C ASN A 53 10.97 -5.81 6.85
N PRO A 54 12.15 -6.22 7.34
CA PRO A 54 12.49 -6.16 8.77
C PRO A 54 12.54 -4.73 9.33
N ASP A 55 12.86 -3.74 8.50
CA ASP A 55 12.91 -2.33 8.91
C ASP A 55 11.52 -1.78 9.28
N GLU A 56 10.45 -2.31 8.67
CA GLU A 56 9.08 -1.87 8.92
C GLU A 56 8.55 -2.32 10.30
N ARG A 57 9.27 -3.22 10.99
CA ARG A 57 8.98 -3.57 12.40
C ARG A 57 9.02 -2.36 13.33
N VAL A 58 9.67 -1.27 12.92
CA VAL A 58 9.63 0.02 13.65
C VAL A 58 8.19 0.55 13.80
N TYR A 59 7.35 0.37 12.78
CA TYR A 59 5.96 0.83 12.75
C TYR A 59 5.01 -0.07 13.55
N MET A 60 5.43 -1.30 13.88
CA MET A 60 4.62 -2.26 14.65
C MET A 60 4.44 -1.84 16.11
N LYS A 61 5.42 -1.13 16.68
CA LYS A 61 5.47 -0.72 18.09
C LYS A 61 4.50 0.40 18.46
N GLU A 62 3.86 1.00 17.47
CA GLU A 62 3.03 2.18 17.62
C GLU A 62 1.53 1.91 17.40
N ARG A 63 1.11 0.63 17.35
CA ARG A 63 -0.32 0.29 17.30
C ARG A 63 -1.06 1.01 18.43
N PRO A 64 -1.99 1.94 18.14
CA PRO A 64 -2.98 2.32 19.13
C PRO A 64 -3.81 1.08 19.41
N VAL A 65 -3.88 0.70 20.68
CA VAL A 65 -4.86 -0.29 21.15
C VAL A 65 -6.24 0.21 20.69
N LYS A 66 -6.95 -0.60 19.90
CA LYS A 66 -8.35 -0.35 19.55
C LYS A 66 -9.20 -0.28 20.81
#